data_AF-A0A1X7IKF3-F1
#
_entry.id   AF-A0A1X7IKF3-F1
#
_cell.length_a   1.000
_cell.length_b   1.000
_cell.length_c   1.000
_cell.angle_alpha   90.00
_cell.angle_beta   90.00
_cell.angle_gamma   90.00
#
_symmetry.space_group_name_H-M   'P 1'
#
loop_
_entity.id
_entity.type
_entity.pdbx_description
1 polymer ?
#
loop_
_entity_poly.entity_id
_entity_poly.type
_entity_poly.pdbx_seq_one_letter_code
_entity_poly.pdbx_strand_id
1 'polypeptide(L)'
;MNAIDLIISNFEEIRSRSIKVWRAIPEDKLHWKPDPDALTCAEIIRHLLQGEFLFHQVLKGRGSKGLSNVVNPFEARAFLSVEDELAFAQPYREEFLQYIQTIREDDLEQIKIDLLDVGAYVKTLGGMLLRIAYHESVHTGQLLDYMRTLGLDRPHIWD
;
A
#
# COMPACT_ATOMS: atom_id res chain seq x y z
N MET A 1 -9.64 -22.27 -3.74
CA MET A 1 -9.06 -20.92 -3.86
C MET A 1 -8.75 -20.71 -5.33
N ASN A 2 -9.44 -19.77 -5.97
CA ASN A 2 -9.14 -19.37 -7.34
C ASN A 2 -8.06 -18.28 -7.38
N ALA A 3 -7.74 -17.74 -8.56
CA ALA A 3 -6.70 -16.70 -8.67
C ALA A 3 -7.05 -15.41 -7.91
N ILE A 4 -8.34 -15.03 -7.87
CA ILE A 4 -8.82 -13.84 -7.17
C ILE A 4 -8.68 -13.99 -5.67
N ASP A 5 -9.14 -15.13 -5.14
CA ASP A 5 -9.00 -15.46 -3.72
C ASP A 5 -7.52 -15.44 -3.29
N LEU A 6 -6.61 -16.00 -4.11
CA LEU A 6 -5.17 -16.01 -3.82
C LEU A 6 -4.58 -14.60 -3.79
N ILE A 7 -5.00 -13.71 -4.70
CA ILE A 7 -4.55 -12.31 -4.71
C ILE A 7 -5.04 -11.60 -3.44
N ILE A 8 -6.30 -11.78 -3.06
CA ILE A 8 -6.86 -11.19 -1.84
C ILE A 8 -6.08 -11.68 -0.61
N SER A 9 -5.90 -13.00 -0.47
CA SER A 9 -5.11 -13.57 0.62
C SER A 9 -3.69 -13.01 0.65
N ASN A 10 -3.03 -12.85 -0.50
CA ASN A 10 -1.70 -12.25 -0.56
C ASN A 10 -1.68 -10.79 -0.03
N PHE A 11 -2.68 -9.98 -0.39
CA PHE A 11 -2.80 -8.62 0.15
C PHE A 11 -3.05 -8.62 1.67
N GLU A 12 -3.90 -9.51 2.18
CA GLU A 12 -4.17 -9.63 3.62
C GLU A 12 -2.93 -10.06 4.40
N GLU A 13 -2.20 -11.06 3.89
CA GLU A 13 -0.96 -11.54 4.50
C GLU A 13 0.09 -10.44 4.57
N ILE A 14 0.28 -9.68 3.49
CA ILE A 14 1.23 -8.57 3.46
C ILE A 14 0.81 -7.47 4.44
N ARG A 15 -0.44 -7.02 4.39
CA ARG A 15 -0.94 -5.95 5.28
C ARG A 15 -0.84 -6.33 6.76
N SER A 16 -1.12 -7.59 7.10
CA SER A 16 -0.95 -8.09 8.47
C SER A 16 0.48 -7.91 8.97
N ARG A 17 1.48 -8.23 8.13
CA ARG A 17 2.91 -8.10 8.46
C ARG A 17 3.36 -6.65 8.51
N SER A 18 2.88 -5.81 7.58
CA SER A 18 3.11 -4.38 7.63
C SER A 18 2.59 -3.78 8.95
N ILE A 19 1.36 -4.11 9.34
CA ILE A 19 0.75 -3.63 10.61
C ILE A 19 1.56 -4.08 11.83
N LYS A 20 2.07 -5.32 11.86
CA LYS A 20 2.96 -5.78 12.94
C LYS A 20 4.22 -4.90 13.05
N VAL A 21 4.83 -4.54 11.92
CA VAL A 21 5.99 -3.63 11.88
C VAL A 21 5.61 -2.23 12.33
N TRP A 22 4.52 -1.66 11.81
CA TRP A 22 4.09 -0.30 12.11
C TRP A 22 3.81 -0.12 13.60
N ARG A 23 3.11 -1.07 14.22
CA ARG A 23 2.79 -1.06 15.66
C ARG A 23 4.00 -1.26 16.56
N ALA A 24 5.10 -1.80 16.05
CA ALA A 24 6.32 -2.00 16.82
C ALA A 24 7.22 -0.74 16.86
N ILE A 25 6.92 0.29 16.06
CA ILE A 25 7.68 1.55 16.05
C ILE A 25 7.14 2.44 17.19
N PRO A 26 7.97 2.85 18.16
CA PRO A 26 7.54 3.77 19.21
C PRO A 26 7.10 5.12 18.66
N GLU A 27 6.10 5.75 19.28
CA GLU A 27 5.53 7.02 18.81
C GLU A 27 6.59 8.13 18.68
N ASP A 28 7.54 8.19 19.63
CA ASP A 28 8.63 9.17 19.63
C ASP A 28 9.67 8.93 18.51
N LYS A 29 9.58 7.81 17.78
CA LYS A 29 10.44 7.47 16.63
C LYS A 29 9.72 7.57 15.29
N LEU A 30 8.43 7.86 15.24
CA LEU A 30 7.66 7.92 14.00
C LEU A 30 8.16 8.99 13.01
N HIS A 31 8.75 10.08 13.51
CA HIS A 31 9.32 11.16 12.69
C HIS A 31 10.80 10.97 12.34
N TRP A 32 11.40 9.84 12.70
CA TRP A 32 12.78 9.55 12.32
C TRP A 32 12.89 9.15 10.85
N LYS A 33 13.98 9.55 10.20
CA LYS A 33 14.40 9.15 8.86
C LYS A 33 15.93 8.99 8.80
N PRO A 34 16.47 8.11 7.94
CA PRO A 34 17.91 7.82 7.87
C PRO A 34 18.75 8.98 7.33
N ASP A 35 18.15 9.80 6.47
CA ASP A 35 18.79 10.96 5.85
C ASP A 35 17.72 12.02 5.48
N PRO A 36 18.13 13.25 5.09
CA PRO A 36 17.18 14.32 4.77
C PRO A 36 16.25 14.05 3.58
N ASP A 37 16.66 13.21 2.62
CA ASP A 37 15.93 12.95 1.37
C ASP A 37 14.97 11.75 1.50
N ALA A 38 15.13 10.95 2.55
CA ALA A 38 14.27 9.82 2.86
C ALA A 38 12.93 10.25 3.50
N LEU A 39 11.92 9.38 3.35
CA LEU A 39 10.69 9.45 4.11
C LEU A 39 10.92 8.99 5.56
N THR A 40 10.22 9.62 6.50
CA THR A 40 10.10 9.17 7.88
C THR A 40 9.28 7.89 8.00
N CYS A 41 9.35 7.22 9.16
CA CYS A 41 8.51 6.06 9.44
C CYS A 41 7.01 6.36 9.21
N ALA A 42 6.52 7.49 9.75
CA ALA A 42 5.14 7.94 9.58
C ALA A 42 4.78 8.22 8.12
N GLU A 43 5.67 8.88 7.38
CA GLU A 43 5.45 9.17 5.96
C GLU A 43 5.41 7.89 5.11
N ILE A 44 6.22 6.87 5.42
CA ILE A 44 6.15 5.57 4.74
C ILE A 44 4.80 4.88 5.01
N ILE A 45 4.34 4.86 6.26
CA ILE A 45 3.05 4.25 6.63
C ILE A 45 1.91 4.94 5.87
N ARG A 46 1.87 6.28 5.90
CA ARG A 46 0.87 7.04 5.16
C ARG A 46 0.97 6.83 3.65
N HIS A 47 2.19 6.84 3.09
CA HIS A 47 2.44 6.59 1.67
C HIS A 47 1.86 5.25 1.22
N LEU A 48 1.94 4.21 2.05
CA LEU A 48 1.37 2.89 1.74
C LEU A 48 -0.16 2.90 1.76
N LEU A 49 -0.78 3.50 2.78
CA LEU A 49 -2.24 3.58 2.91
C LEU A 49 -2.86 4.49 1.82
N GLN A 50 -2.27 5.66 1.60
CA GLN A 50 -2.64 6.57 0.51
C GLN A 50 -2.39 5.92 -0.85
N GLY A 51 -1.28 5.20 -1.01
CA GLY A 51 -0.93 4.48 -2.23
C GLY A 51 -1.99 3.47 -2.62
N GLU A 52 -2.51 2.67 -1.69
CA GLU A 52 -3.60 1.72 -1.94
C GLU A 52 -4.86 2.43 -2.46
N PHE A 53 -5.26 3.54 -1.82
CA PHE A 53 -6.38 4.36 -2.28
C PHE A 53 -6.17 4.87 -3.72
N LEU A 54 -5.01 5.45 -4.01
CA LEU A 54 -4.72 5.99 -5.35
C LEU A 54 -4.62 4.89 -6.41
N PHE A 55 -3.99 3.76 -6.08
CA PHE A 55 -3.93 2.61 -6.97
C PHE A 55 -5.32 2.04 -7.25
N HIS A 56 -6.22 2.01 -6.28
CA HIS A 56 -7.61 1.61 -6.51
C HIS A 56 -8.26 2.48 -7.61
N GLN A 57 -8.07 3.81 -7.57
CA GLN A 57 -8.60 4.69 -8.60
C GLN A 57 -7.96 4.45 -9.97
N VAL A 58 -6.64 4.22 -10.01
CA VAL A 58 -5.93 3.84 -11.25
C VAL A 58 -6.48 2.56 -11.85
N LEU A 59 -6.79 1.55 -11.02
CA LEU A 59 -7.35 0.29 -11.48
C LEU A 59 -8.76 0.48 -12.06
N LYS A 60 -9.63 1.24 -11.37
CA LYS A 60 -10.98 1.58 -11.86
C LYS A 60 -10.93 2.36 -13.18
N GLY A 61 -10.01 3.31 -13.28
CA GLY A 61 -9.78 4.13 -14.48
C GLY A 61 -8.96 3.45 -15.57
N ARG A 62 -8.45 2.24 -15.33
CA ARG A 62 -7.53 1.49 -16.20
C ARG A 62 -6.28 2.28 -16.61
N GLY A 63 -5.83 3.19 -15.75
CA GLY A 63 -4.73 4.09 -16.04
C GLY A 63 -4.82 5.41 -15.27
N SER A 64 -3.96 6.37 -15.66
CA SER A 64 -3.81 7.70 -15.05
C SER A 64 -5.12 8.50 -15.01
N LYS A 65 -6.02 8.29 -15.98
CA LYS A 65 -7.34 8.93 -16.06
C LYS A 65 -8.20 8.67 -14.83
N GLY A 66 -7.95 7.56 -14.13
CA GLY A 66 -8.58 7.28 -12.84
C GLY A 66 -8.32 8.34 -11.79
N LEU A 67 -7.27 9.15 -11.94
CA LEU A 67 -6.86 10.18 -10.98
C LEU A 67 -7.37 11.59 -11.31
N SER A 68 -7.88 11.83 -12.53
CA SER A 68 -8.09 13.20 -13.03
C SER A 68 -9.12 14.04 -12.25
N ASN A 69 -9.98 13.43 -11.44
CA ASN A 69 -10.99 14.11 -10.61
C ASN A 69 -11.07 13.52 -9.19
N VAL A 70 -10.01 12.88 -8.72
CA VAL A 70 -9.99 12.25 -7.40
C VAL A 70 -9.54 13.28 -6.37
N VAL A 71 -10.40 13.54 -5.39
CA VAL A 71 -9.99 14.25 -4.17
C VAL A 71 -9.25 13.25 -3.30
N ASN A 72 -7.99 13.56 -2.97
CA ASN A 72 -7.17 12.71 -2.13
C ASN A 72 -7.46 12.98 -0.65
N PRO A 73 -8.09 12.05 0.08
CA PRO A 73 -8.53 12.28 1.46
C PRO A 73 -7.35 12.32 2.45
N PHE A 74 -6.15 11.92 2.03
CA PHE A 74 -4.94 11.92 2.87
C PHE A 74 -4.19 13.27 2.85
N GLU A 75 -4.37 14.10 1.82
CA GLU A 75 -3.54 15.30 1.58
C GLU A 75 -3.59 16.34 2.70
N ALA A 76 -4.76 16.59 3.27
CA ALA A 76 -4.96 17.62 4.29
C ALA A 76 -4.89 17.07 5.73
N ARG A 77 -4.56 15.78 5.91
CA ARG A 77 -4.63 15.11 7.21
C ARG A 77 -3.28 15.19 7.95
N ALA A 78 -3.29 15.59 9.21
CA ALA A 78 -2.12 15.44 10.09
C ALA A 78 -1.93 13.96 10.46
N PHE A 79 -0.69 13.49 10.57
CA PHE A 79 -0.43 12.12 11.07
C PHE A 79 -0.50 12.17 12.60
N LEU A 80 -1.46 11.47 13.21
CA LEU A 80 -1.64 11.46 14.66
C LEU A 80 -0.99 10.24 15.30
N SER A 81 -1.37 9.05 14.84
CA SER A 81 -0.82 7.76 15.30
C SER A 81 -1.03 6.69 14.25
N VAL A 82 -0.36 5.54 14.42
CA VAL A 82 -0.54 4.38 13.54
C VAL A 82 -1.99 3.89 13.56
N GLU A 83 -2.62 3.80 14.74
CA GLU A 83 -4.01 3.33 14.85
C GLU A 83 -5.01 4.31 14.22
N ASP A 84 -4.77 5.62 14.35
CA ASP A 84 -5.62 6.64 13.72
C ASP A 84 -5.57 6.56 12.19
N GLU A 85 -4.37 6.35 11.61
CA GLU A 85 -4.22 6.16 10.17
C GLU A 85 -4.87 4.85 9.69
N LEU A 86 -4.72 3.76 10.45
CA LEU A 86 -5.36 2.47 10.12
C LEU A 86 -6.88 2.58 10.15
N ALA A 87 -7.43 3.18 11.21
CA ALA A 87 -8.88 3.37 11.35
C ALA A 87 -9.43 4.26 10.22
N PHE A 88 -8.69 5.31 9.86
CA PHE A 88 -9.06 6.19 8.74
C PHE A 88 -9.00 5.48 7.38
N ALA A 89 -7.99 4.65 7.16
CA ALA A 89 -7.79 3.96 5.87
C ALA A 89 -8.70 2.73 5.68
N GLN A 90 -9.25 2.18 6.76
CA GLN A 90 -10.08 0.97 6.76
C GLN A 90 -11.20 0.95 5.70
N PRO A 91 -12.05 1.98 5.55
CA PRO A 91 -13.09 1.95 4.51
C PRO A 91 -12.52 1.86 3.09
N TYR A 92 -11.39 2.53 2.80
CA TYR A 92 -10.76 2.45 1.48
C TYR A 92 -10.16 1.07 1.21
N ARG A 93 -9.63 0.41 2.24
CA ARG A 93 -9.13 -0.97 2.18
C ARG A 93 -10.26 -1.95 1.88
N GLU A 94 -11.41 -1.80 2.55
CA GLU A 94 -12.60 -2.62 2.31
C GLU A 94 -13.12 -2.45 0.87
N GLU A 95 -13.24 -1.21 0.40
CA GLU A 95 -13.63 -0.93 -0.99
C GLU A 95 -12.65 -1.54 -2.01
N PHE A 96 -11.34 -1.47 -1.74
CA PHE A 96 -10.31 -2.03 -2.61
C PHE A 96 -10.40 -3.56 -2.69
N LEU A 97 -10.55 -4.25 -1.55
CA LEU A 97 -10.72 -5.70 -1.53
C LEU A 97 -12.02 -6.14 -2.20
N GLN A 98 -13.11 -5.41 -1.94
CA GLN A 98 -14.39 -5.66 -2.58
C GLN A 98 -14.31 -5.48 -4.10
N TYR A 99 -13.57 -4.47 -4.57
CA TYR A 99 -13.28 -4.31 -6.00
C TYR A 99 -12.55 -5.53 -6.57
N ILE A 100 -11.49 -6.01 -5.92
CA ILE A 100 -10.74 -7.21 -6.37
C ILE A 100 -11.67 -8.42 -6.47
N GLN A 101 -12.56 -8.61 -5.49
CA GLN A 101 -13.51 -9.73 -5.47
C GLN A 101 -14.47 -9.74 -6.67
N THR A 102 -14.72 -8.58 -7.30
CA THR A 102 -15.60 -8.46 -8.48
C THR A 102 -14.90 -8.70 -9.82
N ILE A 103 -13.57 -8.85 -9.83
CA ILE A 103 -12.78 -9.08 -11.04
C ILE A 103 -13.02 -10.51 -11.55
N ARG A 104 -13.22 -10.67 -12.87
CA ARG A 104 -13.22 -11.98 -13.51
C ARG A 104 -11.78 -12.48 -13.70
N GLU A 105 -11.54 -13.78 -13.56
CA GLU A 105 -10.18 -14.34 -13.72
C GLU A 105 -9.55 -14.01 -15.09
N ASP A 106 -10.32 -14.08 -16.19
CA ASP A 106 -9.82 -13.72 -17.53
C ASP A 106 -9.37 -12.25 -17.62
N ASP A 107 -9.99 -11.35 -16.85
CA ASP A 107 -9.67 -9.93 -16.86
C ASP A 107 -8.26 -9.66 -16.28
N LEU A 108 -7.73 -10.56 -15.44
CA LEU A 108 -6.38 -10.44 -14.90
C LEU A 108 -5.32 -10.36 -16.01
N GLU A 109 -5.53 -11.02 -17.13
CA GLU A 109 -4.62 -11.04 -18.28
C GLU A 109 -5.05 -10.10 -19.41
N GLN A 110 -6.37 -9.97 -19.62
CA GLN A 110 -6.95 -9.24 -20.73
C GLN A 110 -6.98 -7.72 -20.49
N ILE A 111 -7.31 -7.27 -19.27
CA ILE A 111 -7.33 -5.84 -18.95
C ILE A 111 -5.89 -5.34 -18.80
N LYS A 112 -5.61 -4.20 -19.43
CA LYS A 112 -4.35 -3.45 -19.26
C LYS A 112 -4.59 -2.20 -18.43
N ILE A 113 -3.62 -1.90 -17.58
CA ILE A 113 -3.47 -0.64 -16.86
C ILE A 113 -2.39 0.15 -17.57
N ASP A 114 -2.77 1.26 -18.20
CA ASP A 114 -1.88 2.10 -19.00
C ASP A 114 -1.52 3.39 -18.26
N LEU A 115 -0.23 3.55 -17.97
CA LEU A 115 0.34 4.73 -17.30
C LEU A 115 1.44 5.38 -18.16
N LEU A 116 1.47 5.14 -19.48
CA LEU A 116 2.49 5.70 -20.37
C LEU A 116 2.40 7.22 -20.50
N ASP A 117 1.20 7.78 -20.44
CA ASP A 117 0.93 9.21 -20.53
C ASP A 117 1.53 10.01 -19.35
N VAL A 118 1.76 9.34 -18.22
CA VAL A 118 2.48 9.88 -17.05
C VAL A 118 3.92 9.39 -16.98
N GLY A 119 4.47 8.87 -18.08
CA GLY A 119 5.87 8.46 -18.21
C GLY A 119 6.24 7.16 -17.50
N ALA A 120 5.27 6.31 -17.20
CA ALA A 120 5.49 5.05 -16.48
C ALA A 120 5.45 3.83 -17.41
N TYR A 121 4.53 2.89 -17.19
CA TYR A 121 4.52 1.57 -17.82
C TYR A 121 3.10 1.07 -18.11
N VAL A 122 3.00 0.02 -18.93
CA VAL A 122 1.77 -0.76 -19.10
C VAL A 122 1.92 -2.10 -18.39
N LYS A 123 0.89 -2.51 -17.64
CA LYS A 123 0.82 -3.85 -17.02
C LYS A 123 -0.55 -4.48 -17.26
N THR A 124 -0.61 -5.81 -17.21
CA THR A 124 -1.89 -6.50 -17.02
C THR A 124 -2.51 -6.12 -15.68
N LEU A 125 -3.83 -6.25 -15.54
CA LEU A 125 -4.52 -6.02 -14.26
C LEU A 125 -3.93 -6.88 -13.15
N GLY A 126 -3.75 -8.19 -13.39
CA GLY A 126 -3.11 -9.10 -12.44
C GLY A 126 -1.67 -8.69 -12.12
N GLY A 127 -0.89 -8.30 -13.13
CA GLY A 127 0.47 -7.82 -12.95
C GLY A 127 0.55 -6.52 -12.14
N MET A 128 -0.46 -5.65 -12.24
CA MET A 128 -0.56 -4.44 -11.44
C MET A 128 -0.91 -4.76 -9.98
N LEU A 129 -1.88 -5.64 -9.74
CA LEU A 129 -2.25 -6.10 -8.39
C LEU A 129 -1.05 -6.70 -7.64
N LEU A 130 -0.29 -7.59 -8.30
CA LEU A 130 0.94 -8.16 -7.72
C LEU A 130 2.01 -7.09 -7.44
N ARG A 131 2.14 -6.08 -8.32
CA ARG A 131 3.06 -4.97 -8.11
C ARG A 131 2.69 -4.14 -6.87
N ILE A 132 1.41 -3.86 -6.67
CA ILE A 132 0.93 -3.07 -5.51
C ILE A 132 1.27 -3.81 -4.22
N ALA A 133 0.99 -5.12 -4.16
CA ALA A 133 1.33 -5.96 -3.01
C ALA A 133 2.86 -6.00 -2.76
N TYR A 134 3.66 -6.17 -3.83
CA TYR A 134 5.12 -6.16 -3.73
C TYR A 134 5.68 -4.82 -3.23
N HIS A 135 5.11 -3.69 -3.66
CA HIS A 135 5.50 -2.36 -3.20
C HIS A 135 5.36 -2.20 -1.68
N GLU A 136 4.27 -2.68 -1.09
CA GLU A 136 4.08 -2.67 0.37
C GLU A 136 5.10 -3.57 1.09
N SER A 137 5.41 -4.73 0.52
CA SER A 137 6.43 -5.65 1.06
C SER A 137 7.82 -5.00 1.08
N VAL A 138 8.19 -4.26 0.02
CA VAL A 138 9.48 -3.53 -0.06
C VAL A 138 9.59 -2.48 1.04
N HIS A 139 8.55 -1.66 1.24
CA HIS A 139 8.56 -0.64 2.30
C HIS A 139 8.47 -1.22 3.71
N THR A 140 7.86 -2.39 3.88
CA THR A 140 7.92 -3.14 5.15
C THR A 140 9.36 -3.55 5.46
N GLY A 141 10.09 -4.03 4.45
CA GLY A 141 11.54 -4.29 4.56
C GLY A 141 12.36 -3.04 4.88
N GLN A 142 12.02 -1.90 4.27
CA GLN A 142 12.64 -0.59 4.56
C GLN A 142 12.43 -0.18 6.02
N LEU A 143 11.21 -0.31 6.56
CA LEU A 143 10.94 0.01 7.96
C LEU A 143 11.67 -0.93 8.93
N LEU A 144 11.77 -2.22 8.61
CA LEU A 144 12.58 -3.16 9.39
C LEU A 144 14.08 -2.79 9.40
N ASP A 145 14.56 -2.12 8.36
CA ASP A 145 15.92 -1.58 8.30
C ASP A 145 16.06 -0.29 9.14
N TYR A 146 15.07 0.60 9.06
CA TYR A 146 15.00 1.80 9.90
C TYR A 146 15.03 1.43 11.39
N MET A 147 14.21 0.46 11.78
CA MET A 147 14.18 -0.07 13.14
C MET A 147 15.55 -0.59 13.58
N ARG A 148 16.30 -1.25 12.69
CA ARG A 148 17.65 -1.75 13.01
C ARG A 148 18.64 -0.62 13.24
N THR A 149 18.58 0.41 12.40
CA THR A 149 19.42 1.61 12.53
C THR A 149 19.15 2.35 13.84
N LEU A 150 17.88 2.38 14.27
CA LEU A 150 17.45 2.95 15.54
C LEU A 150 17.74 2.07 16.76
N GLY A 151 18.24 0.84 16.57
CA GLY A 151 18.46 -0.12 17.67
C GLY A 151 17.17 -0.65 18.29
N LEU A 152 16.04 -0.63 17.56
CA LEU A 152 14.76 -1.15 18.01
C LEU A 152 14.67 -2.66 17.81
N ASP A 153 13.93 -3.31 18.71
CA ASP A 153 13.51 -4.69 18.52
C ASP A 153 12.58 -4.78 17.30
N ARG A 154 12.86 -5.76 16.44
CA ARG A 154 12.09 -5.96 15.20
C ARG A 154 11.10 -7.10 15.41
N PRO A 155 9.82 -6.92 15.08
CA PRO A 155 8.84 -7.97 15.23
C PRO A 155 9.16 -9.14 14.29
N HIS A 156 8.81 -10.35 14.72
CA HIS A 156 8.86 -11.52 13.88
C HIS A 156 7.69 -11.49 12.88
N ILE A 157 7.99 -11.25 11.61
CA ILE A 157 7.00 -11.16 10.52
C ILE A 157 6.82 -12.48 9.77
N TRP A 158 7.55 -13.52 10.18
CA TRP A 158 7.54 -14.86 9.60
C TRP A 158 6.83 -15.84 10.54
N ASP A 159 5.61 -15.50 10.95
CA ASP A 159 4.73 -16.45 11.64
C ASP A 159 4.35 -17.65 10.76
#